data_AF-A0A7W7WWC0-F1
#
_entry.id   AF-A0A7W7WWC0-F1
#
_cell.length_a   1.000
_cell.length_b   1.000
_cell.length_c   1.000
_cell.angle_alpha   90.00
_cell.angle_beta   90.00
_cell.angle_gamma   90.00
#
_symmetry.space_group_name_H-M   'P 1'
#
loop_
_entity.id
_entity.type
_entity.pdbx_description
1 polymer ?
#
loop_
_entity_poly.entity_id
_entity_poly.type
_entity_poly.pdbx_seq_one_letter_code
_entity_poly.pdbx_strand_id
1 'polypeptide(L)'
;MKARATALVKPAGNTFSGLPAAFSVLVAKVLGRQSPHRIRRVLTAVSRGARPATLAEAEAAHRAVLGSSVMMAGDGCLPRSIAVALLCRLRGRWPTWHVGAQIHPFRAHSWVVAEGVAVGETGDMSRWKSLITVGSQGDPR
;
A
#
# COMPACT_ATOMS: atom_id res chain seq x y z
N MET A 1 -31.55 11.06 -14.90
CA MET A 1 -30.24 11.72 -14.68
C MET A 1 -29.14 10.84 -15.25
N LYS A 2 -28.44 11.27 -16.32
CA LYS A 2 -27.40 10.47 -16.99
C LYS A 2 -26.07 10.61 -16.25
N ALA A 3 -25.43 9.49 -15.92
CA ALA A 3 -24.10 9.45 -15.33
C ALA A 3 -23.06 10.05 -16.29
N ARG A 4 -22.29 11.03 -15.83
CA ARG A 4 -21.09 11.49 -16.54
C ARG A 4 -19.97 10.50 -16.25
N ALA A 5 -19.53 9.77 -17.28
CA ALA A 5 -18.29 9.03 -17.24
C ALA A 5 -17.14 10.03 -17.18
N THR A 6 -16.53 10.18 -16.00
CA THR A 6 -15.26 10.88 -15.86
C THR A 6 -14.21 10.05 -16.59
N ALA A 7 -13.71 10.58 -17.69
CA ALA A 7 -12.67 9.98 -18.49
C ALA A 7 -11.44 9.70 -17.60
N LEU A 8 -11.05 8.42 -17.53
CA LEU A 8 -9.76 7.99 -16.99
C LEU A 8 -8.67 8.59 -17.86
N VAL A 9 -8.05 9.67 -17.40
CA VAL A 9 -6.82 10.19 -17.97
C VAL A 9 -5.74 9.12 -17.75
N LYS A 10 -5.27 8.51 -18.84
CA LYS A 10 -4.10 7.64 -18.85
C LYS A 10 -2.87 8.48 -18.49
N PRO A 11 -2.18 8.24 -17.37
CA PRO A 11 -1.00 9.02 -17.05
C PRO A 11 0.09 8.78 -18.10
N ALA A 12 0.72 9.86 -18.56
CA ALA A 12 1.87 9.81 -19.44
C ALA A 12 2.98 8.99 -18.76
N GLY A 13 3.24 7.80 -19.30
CA GLY A 13 4.17 6.86 -18.71
C GLY A 13 5.61 7.27 -18.99
N ASN A 14 6.34 7.64 -17.95
CA ASN A 14 7.78 7.35 -17.93
C ASN A 14 7.94 5.83 -17.85
N THR A 15 8.30 5.22 -18.97
CA THR A 15 8.38 3.77 -19.20
C THR A 15 9.29 3.03 -18.21
N PHE A 16 10.21 3.72 -17.53
CA PHE A 16 11.08 3.13 -16.49
C PHE A 16 10.44 3.04 -15.09
N SER A 17 9.42 3.85 -14.77
CA SER A 17 8.74 3.80 -13.46
C SER A 17 7.63 2.74 -13.41
N GLY A 18 7.18 2.25 -14.57
CA GLY A 18 6.03 1.35 -14.68
C GLY A 18 6.35 -0.12 -14.41
N LEU A 19 7.52 -0.62 -14.81
CA LEU A 19 7.87 -2.04 -14.67
C LEU A 19 7.97 -2.49 -13.20
N PRO A 20 8.69 -1.79 -12.30
CA PRO A 20 8.74 -2.16 -10.89
C PRO A 20 7.36 -2.06 -10.21
N ALA A 21 6.55 -1.07 -10.60
CA ALA A 21 5.21 -0.88 -10.07
C ALA A 21 4.27 -2.01 -10.55
N ALA A 22 4.29 -2.36 -11.83
CA ALA A 22 3.49 -3.46 -12.39
C ALA A 22 3.89 -4.81 -11.79
N PHE A 23 5.19 -5.07 -11.61
CA PHE A 23 5.67 -6.25 -10.91
C PHE A 23 5.17 -6.30 -9.46
N SER A 24 5.28 -5.19 -8.72
CA SER A 24 4.79 -5.08 -7.35
C SER A 24 3.27 -5.33 -7.27
N VAL A 25 2.49 -4.82 -8.23
CA VAL A 25 1.05 -5.07 -8.33
C VAL A 25 0.75 -6.55 -8.57
N LEU A 26 1.48 -7.21 -9.47
CA LEU A 26 1.28 -8.64 -9.75
C LEU A 26 1.55 -9.49 -8.51
N VAL A 27 2.71 -9.28 -7.87
CA VAL A 27 3.08 -9.99 -6.64
C VAL A 27 2.05 -9.72 -5.53
N ALA A 28 1.61 -8.47 -5.39
CA ALA A 28 0.63 -8.10 -4.38
C ALA A 28 -0.75 -8.74 -4.61
N LYS A 29 -1.20 -8.89 -5.86
CA LYS A 29 -2.45 -9.61 -6.18
C LYS A 29 -2.36 -11.09 -5.79
N VAL A 30 -1.22 -11.73 -6.01
CA VAL A 30 -1.01 -13.14 -5.62
C VAL A 30 -0.92 -13.26 -4.10
N LEU A 31 -0.16 -12.37 -3.45
CA LEU A 31 0.03 -12.39 -2.00
C LEU A 31 -1.25 -12.04 -1.25
N GLY A 32 -2.05 -11.09 -1.75
CA GLY A 32 -3.32 -10.68 -1.16
C GLY A 32 -4.40 -11.77 -1.14
N ARG A 33 -4.20 -12.89 -1.86
CA ARG A 33 -5.08 -14.07 -1.83
C ARG A 33 -4.64 -15.12 -0.80
N GLN A 34 -3.53 -14.88 -0.09
CA GLN A 34 -3.00 -15.79 0.92
C GLN A 34 -3.62 -15.52 2.29
N SER A 35 -3.45 -16.46 3.23
CA SER A 35 -3.90 -16.25 4.61
C SER A 35 -3.17 -15.07 5.26
N PRO A 36 -3.80 -14.35 6.21
CA PRO A 36 -3.17 -13.22 6.91
C PRO A 36 -1.83 -13.58 7.55
N HIS A 37 -1.71 -14.81 8.06
CA HIS A 37 -0.46 -15.31 8.64
C HIS A 37 0.67 -15.40 7.59
N ARG A 38 0.37 -15.91 6.39
CA ARG A 38 1.33 -16.01 5.30
C ARG A 38 1.73 -14.62 4.78
N ILE A 39 0.76 -13.71 4.63
CA ILE A 39 1.03 -12.31 4.24
C ILE A 39 1.99 -11.67 5.24
N ARG A 40 1.64 -11.70 6.54
CA ARG A 40 2.49 -11.14 7.60
C ARG A 40 3.90 -11.70 7.57
N ARG A 41 4.04 -13.04 7.46
CA ARG A 41 5.34 -13.71 7.43
C ARG A 41 6.19 -13.26 6.24
N VAL A 42 5.60 -13.20 5.05
CA VAL A 42 6.30 -12.75 3.84
C VAL A 42 6.71 -11.29 3.96
N LEU A 43 5.78 -10.40 4.32
CA LEU A 43 6.09 -8.96 4.44
C LEU A 43 7.14 -8.70 5.53
N THR A 44 7.10 -9.43 6.64
CA THR A 44 8.12 -9.33 7.70
C THR A 44 9.49 -9.80 7.23
N ALA A 45 9.56 -10.84 6.41
CA ALA A 45 10.83 -11.28 5.84
C ALA A 45 11.37 -10.25 4.82
N VAL A 46 10.48 -9.73 3.98
CA VAL A 46 10.80 -8.75 2.94
C VAL A 46 11.21 -7.40 3.53
N SER A 47 10.63 -6.98 4.66
CA SER A 47 10.94 -5.69 5.29
C SER A 47 12.34 -5.60 5.91
N ARG A 48 12.99 -6.74 6.15
CA ARG A 48 14.31 -6.78 6.81
C ARG A 48 15.37 -6.05 5.99
N GLY A 49 16.23 -5.31 6.70
CA GLY A 49 17.35 -4.55 6.14
C GLY A 49 16.97 -3.29 5.36
N ALA A 50 15.68 -2.96 5.23
CA ALA A 50 15.25 -1.72 4.62
C ALA A 50 15.24 -0.58 5.65
N ARG A 51 15.57 0.64 5.19
CA ARG A 51 15.44 1.86 6.00
C ARG A 51 13.97 2.30 6.07
N PRO A 52 13.54 3.03 7.10
CA PRO A 52 12.22 3.67 7.10
C PRO A 52 12.01 4.50 5.83
N ALA A 53 10.83 4.39 5.22
CA ALA A 53 10.41 5.23 4.10
C ALA A 53 9.98 6.61 4.59
N THR A 54 10.33 7.67 3.85
CA THR A 54 9.76 9.00 4.07
C THR A 54 8.35 9.08 3.49
N LEU A 55 7.56 10.07 3.91
CA LEU A 55 6.22 10.29 3.35
C LEU A 55 6.27 10.47 1.83
N ALA A 56 7.19 11.30 1.34
CA ALA A 56 7.34 11.57 -0.09
C ALA A 56 7.68 10.31 -0.91
N GLU A 57 8.54 9.43 -0.39
CA GLU A 57 8.90 8.15 -1.03
C GLU A 57 7.69 7.22 -1.12
N ALA A 58 6.91 7.14 -0.04
CA ALA A 58 5.73 6.29 0.03
C ALA A 58 4.57 6.83 -0.84
N GLU A 59 4.35 8.14 -0.88
CA GLU A 59 3.36 8.78 -1.77
C GLU A 59 3.71 8.60 -3.24
N ALA A 60 5.00 8.72 -3.59
CA ALA A 60 5.47 8.46 -4.95
C ALA A 60 5.24 7.00 -5.36
N ALA A 61 5.48 6.05 -4.44
CA ALA A 61 5.14 4.65 -4.67
C ALA A 61 3.61 4.43 -4.81
N HIS A 62 2.81 5.06 -3.94
CA HIS A 62 1.35 4.99 -3.99
C HIS A 62 0.80 5.48 -5.35
N ARG A 63 1.23 6.65 -5.81
CA ARG A 63 0.84 7.18 -7.13
C ARG A 63 1.26 6.27 -8.28
N ALA A 64 2.47 5.71 -8.24
CA ALA A 64 2.94 4.79 -9.27
C ALA A 64 2.11 3.50 -9.34
N VAL A 65 1.74 2.94 -8.18
CA VAL A 65 0.87 1.75 -8.09
C VAL A 65 -0.52 2.05 -8.66
N LEU A 66 -1.14 3.16 -8.28
CA LEU A 66 -2.46 3.56 -8.79
C LEU A 66 -2.44 3.82 -10.30
N GLY A 67 -1.36 4.44 -10.82
CA GLY A 67 -1.18 4.65 -12.25
C GLY A 67 -0.97 3.34 -13.06
N SER A 68 -0.58 2.25 -12.39
CA SER A 68 -0.28 0.96 -13.04
C SER A 68 -1.47 0.00 -13.10
N SER A 69 -2.52 0.20 -12.29
CA SER A 69 -3.71 -0.67 -12.32
C SER A 69 -4.95 0.01 -11.75
N VAL A 70 -5.99 0.13 -12.59
CA VAL A 70 -7.30 0.69 -12.19
C VAL A 70 -7.94 -0.11 -11.06
N MET A 71 -7.71 -1.42 -11.00
CA MET A 71 -8.23 -2.30 -9.93
C MET A 71 -7.66 -1.96 -8.53
N MET A 72 -6.56 -1.21 -8.46
CA MET A 72 -5.99 -0.75 -7.19
C MET A 72 -6.65 0.54 -6.67
N ALA A 73 -7.45 1.24 -7.49
CA ALA A 73 -8.13 2.49 -7.12
C ALA A 73 -9.46 2.29 -6.37
N GLY A 74 -9.96 1.05 -6.22
CA GLY A 74 -11.23 0.70 -5.54
C GLY A 74 -11.04 -0.21 -4.32
N ASP A 75 -11.91 -1.20 -4.12
CA ASP A 75 -11.96 -2.15 -2.97
C ASP A 75 -10.69 -3.03 -2.77
N GLY A 76 -9.65 -2.82 -3.58
CA GLY A 76 -8.36 -3.51 -3.48
C GLY A 76 -7.42 -2.94 -2.42
N CYS A 77 -7.89 -2.53 -1.24
CA CYS A 77 -7.03 -1.91 -0.22
C CYS A 77 -5.85 -2.80 0.20
N LEU A 78 -6.10 -4.10 0.41
CA LEU A 78 -5.06 -5.07 0.76
C LEU A 78 -3.98 -5.23 -0.32
N PRO A 79 -4.30 -5.60 -1.58
CA PRO A 79 -3.26 -5.70 -2.60
C PRO A 79 -2.62 -4.34 -2.93
N ARG A 80 -3.33 -3.21 -2.79
CA ARG A 80 -2.75 -1.87 -3.00
C ARG A 80 -1.67 -1.57 -1.96
N SER A 81 -1.99 -1.69 -0.67
CA SER A 81 -1.04 -1.39 0.40
C SER A 81 0.19 -2.31 0.34
N ILE A 82 -0.01 -3.60 -0.02
CA ILE A 82 1.09 -4.54 -0.27
C ILE A 82 1.95 -4.08 -1.44
N ALA A 83 1.34 -3.71 -2.57
CA ALA A 83 2.09 -3.25 -3.75
C ALA A 83 2.91 -2.00 -3.45
N VAL A 84 2.38 -1.07 -2.66
CA VAL A 84 3.12 0.14 -2.23
C VAL A 84 4.30 -0.23 -1.35
N ALA A 85 4.12 -1.10 -0.35
CA ALA A 85 5.21 -1.57 0.50
C ALA A 85 6.31 -2.28 -0.30
N LEU A 86 5.93 -3.15 -1.25
CA LEU A 86 6.87 -3.85 -2.14
C LEU A 86 7.62 -2.88 -3.06
N LEU A 87 6.94 -1.89 -3.63
CA LEU A 87 7.59 -0.90 -4.49
C LEU A 87 8.57 -0.02 -3.70
N CYS A 88 8.23 0.36 -2.47
CA CYS A 88 9.18 1.03 -1.57
C CYS A 88 10.38 0.12 -1.29
N ARG A 89 10.14 -1.19 -1.09
CA ARG A 89 11.20 -2.15 -0.80
C ARG A 89 12.22 -2.29 -1.92
N LEU A 90 11.75 -2.27 -3.17
CA LEU A 90 12.61 -2.26 -4.35
C LEU A 90 13.53 -1.02 -4.38
N ARG A 91 13.17 0.05 -3.68
CA ARG A 91 13.96 1.28 -3.52
C ARG A 91 14.79 1.31 -2.23
N GLY A 92 14.87 0.18 -1.51
CA GLY A 92 15.61 0.08 -0.24
C GLY A 92 14.91 0.69 0.98
N ARG A 93 13.63 1.04 0.85
CA ARG A 93 12.82 1.69 1.87
C ARG A 93 11.67 0.80 2.31
N TRP A 94 11.16 0.99 3.52
CA TRP A 94 10.00 0.27 4.00
C TRP A 94 9.06 1.19 4.78
N PRO A 95 7.83 1.41 4.30
CA PRO A 95 6.81 2.06 5.10
C PRO A 95 6.23 1.05 6.08
N THR A 96 5.71 1.51 7.21
CA THR A 96 5.03 0.63 8.15
C THR A 96 3.69 0.20 7.56
N TRP A 97 3.54 -1.11 7.35
CA TRP A 97 2.33 -1.66 6.74
C TRP A 97 1.37 -2.15 7.81
N HIS A 98 0.09 -1.81 7.66
CA HIS A 98 -0.97 -2.15 8.59
C HIS A 98 -2.12 -2.92 7.93
N VAL A 99 -2.72 -3.81 8.73
CA VAL A 99 -4.09 -4.30 8.53
C VAL A 99 -4.83 -4.07 9.83
N GLY A 100 -6.05 -3.54 9.73
CA GLY A 100 -6.83 -3.16 10.88
C GLY A 100 -8.31 -3.01 10.58
N ALA A 101 -9.04 -2.50 11.56
CA ALA A 101 -10.44 -2.21 11.42
C ALA A 101 -10.84 -0.97 12.24
N GLN A 102 -11.90 -0.29 11.80
CA GLN A 102 -12.70 0.58 12.65
C GLN A 102 -13.96 -0.18 13.09
N ILE A 103 -14.42 0.07 14.32
CA ILE A 103 -15.52 -0.70 14.92
C ILE A 103 -16.90 -0.17 14.49
N HIS A 104 -17.07 1.15 14.35
CA HIS A 104 -18.36 1.74 13.99
C HIS A 104 -18.23 2.86 12.94
N PRO A 105 -18.87 2.70 11.74
CA PRO A 105 -19.37 1.43 11.21
C PRO A 105 -18.22 0.43 11.02
N PHE A 106 -18.46 -0.87 11.22
CA PHE A 106 -17.41 -1.88 11.10
C PHE A 106 -16.85 -1.91 9.67
N ARG A 107 -15.54 -1.69 9.54
CA ARG A 107 -14.82 -1.78 8.26
C ARG A 107 -13.44 -2.35 8.51
N ALA A 108 -13.04 -3.34 7.73
CA ALA A 108 -11.66 -3.82 7.66
C ALA A 108 -10.90 -3.04 6.58
N HIS A 109 -9.63 -2.78 6.83
CA HIS A 109 -8.79 -2.01 5.91
C HIS A 109 -7.31 -2.39 6.02
N SER A 110 -6.56 -2.02 4.99
CA SER A 110 -5.12 -2.16 4.96
C SER A 110 -4.51 -0.93 4.30
N TRP A 111 -3.48 -0.38 4.93
CA TRP A 111 -2.83 0.86 4.53
C TRP A 111 -1.34 0.82 4.87
N VAL A 112 -0.59 1.82 4.41
CA VAL A 112 0.80 2.03 4.81
C VAL A 112 0.94 3.38 5.51
N VAL A 113 1.91 3.46 6.42
CA VAL A 113 2.25 4.65 7.20
C VAL A 113 3.72 4.98 6.97
N ALA A 114 4.00 6.25 6.73
CA ALA A 114 5.35 6.79 6.66
C ALA A 114 5.38 8.11 7.44
N GLU A 115 6.39 8.29 8.29
CA GLU A 115 6.52 9.49 9.14
C GLU A 115 5.24 9.78 9.97
N GLY A 116 4.56 8.72 10.43
CA GLY A 116 3.33 8.83 11.22
C GLY A 116 2.06 9.14 10.41
N VAL A 117 2.16 9.31 9.08
CA VAL A 117 1.04 9.66 8.20
C VAL A 117 0.58 8.44 7.39
N ALA A 118 -0.73 8.18 7.39
CA ALA A 118 -1.33 7.15 6.55
C ALA A 118 -1.36 7.61 5.08
N VAL A 119 -0.65 6.88 4.22
CA VAL A 119 -0.37 7.31 2.85
C VAL A 119 -1.57 7.03 1.94
N GLY A 120 -2.08 8.07 1.28
CA GLY A 120 -3.15 7.95 0.30
C GLY A 120 -4.53 7.67 0.90
N GLU A 121 -4.65 7.71 2.23
CA GLU A 121 -5.90 7.48 2.95
C GLU A 121 -6.62 8.80 3.22
N THR A 122 -7.92 8.83 2.96
CA THR A 122 -8.77 9.99 3.22
C THR A 122 -9.63 9.75 4.45
N GLY A 123 -9.73 10.76 5.33
CA GLY A 123 -10.58 10.72 6.51
C GLY A 123 -9.78 10.60 7.82
N ASP A 124 -10.51 10.41 8.91
CA ASP A 124 -9.95 10.36 10.25
C ASP A 124 -9.35 8.98 10.55
N MET A 125 -8.04 8.85 10.34
CA MET A 125 -7.30 7.60 10.57
C MET A 125 -7.16 7.24 12.06
N SER A 126 -7.50 8.14 13.00
CA SER A 126 -7.43 7.85 14.45
C SER A 126 -8.46 6.80 14.90
N ARG A 127 -9.53 6.62 14.12
CA ARG A 127 -10.62 5.65 14.39
C ARG A 127 -10.24 4.21 14.03
N TRP A 128 -9.14 4.02 13.30
CA TRP A 128 -8.68 2.72 12.84
C TRP A 128 -7.71 2.12 13.85
N LYS A 129 -7.92 0.85 14.20
CA LYS A 129 -7.02 0.10 15.07
C LYS A 129 -6.27 -0.95 14.25
N SER A 130 -4.94 -0.90 14.31
CA SER A 130 -4.08 -1.91 13.70
C SER A 130 -4.21 -3.24 14.45
N LEU A 131 -4.41 -4.32 13.69
CA LEU A 131 -4.38 -5.71 14.17
C LEU A 131 -3.08 -6.40 13.76
N ILE A 132 -2.52 -6.02 12.61
CA ILE A 132 -1.25 -6.52 12.11
C ILE A 132 -0.42 -5.31 11.70
N THR A 133 0.81 -5.25 12.22
CA THR A 133 1.81 -4.22 11.87
C THR A 133 3.07 -4.90 11.37
N VAL A 134 3.62 -4.39 10.26
CA VAL A 134 4.94 -4.78 9.74
C VAL A 134 5.74 -3.52 9.44
N GLY A 135 6.60 -3.13 10.38
CA GLY A 135 7.51 -1.98 10.26
C GLY A 135 8.88 -2.34 9.67
N SER A 136 9.68 -1.30 9.44
CA SER A 136 11.10 -1.43 9.10
C SER A 136 11.92 -1.78 10.35
N GLN A 137 13.12 -2.33 10.17
CA GLN A 137 13.96 -2.71 11.31
C GLN A 137 14.47 -1.45 12.01
N GLY A 138 14.00 -1.19 13.24
CA GLY A 138 14.33 0.01 14.03
C GLY A 138 13.15 0.93 14.35
N ASP A 139 11.97 0.68 13.77
CA ASP A 139 10.75 1.43 14.09
C ASP A 139 10.19 0.94 15.45
N PRO A 140 10.06 1.80 16.49
CA PRO A 140 9.42 1.41 17.74
C PRO A 140 7.94 1.07 17.44
N ARG A 141 7.51 -0.11 17.90
CA ARG A 141 6.14 -0.60 17.69
C ARG A 141 5.11 0.20 18.48
#